data_AF-A0A536D6C8-F1
#
_entry.id   AF-A0A536D6C8-F1
#
_cell.length_a   1.000
_cell.length_b   1.000
_cell.length_c   1.000
_cell.angle_alpha   90.00
_cell.angle_beta   90.00
_cell.angle_gamma   90.00
#
_symmetry.space_group_name_H-M   'P 1'
#
loop_
_entity.id
_entity.type
_entity.pdbx_description
1 polymer ?
#
loop_
_entity_poly.entity_id
_entity_poly.type
_entity_poly.pdbx_seq_one_letter_code
_entity_poly.pdbx_strand_id
1 'polypeptide(L)'
;MRVPYGRLILSLLLALLLAPTTATAQAQSDDDLPIFDAHIHYNRDAWGLYSVDDALALLDRAGVRKAFVSSTPDQGTLMLWQRAPERIIPSLRLYRSSADQATWTRDDSLLADIQERLQSDVPYRGIGEFHLFTGQSDNIVPRAI
;
A
#
# COMPACT_ATOMS: atom_id res chain seq x y z
N MET A 1 63.90 39.44 23.64
CA MET A 1 63.02 38.29 23.30
C MET A 1 62.03 38.72 22.23
N ARG A 2 62.18 38.24 20.98
CA ARG A 2 61.24 38.50 19.88
C ARG A 2 60.45 37.21 19.64
N VAL A 3 59.14 37.23 19.88
CA VAL A 3 58.27 36.11 19.55
C VAL A 3 58.01 36.14 18.04
N PRO A 4 58.22 35.05 17.29
CA PRO A 4 58.09 35.07 15.82
C PRO A 4 56.62 35.11 15.40
N TYR A 5 56.19 36.23 14.84
CA TYR A 5 54.84 36.49 14.31
C TYR A 5 54.37 35.48 13.24
N GLY A 6 55.28 34.72 12.62
CA GLY A 6 54.95 33.72 11.59
C GLY A 6 54.18 32.50 12.11
N ARG A 7 54.29 32.17 13.41
CA ARG A 7 53.53 31.06 14.00
C ARG A 7 52.07 31.43 14.29
N LEU A 8 51.78 32.69 14.62
CA LEU A 8 50.41 33.13 14.88
C LEU A 8 49.55 33.15 13.61
N ILE A 9 50.13 33.53 12.46
CA ILE A 9 49.38 33.63 11.19
C ILE A 9 49.04 32.24 10.63
N LEU A 10 49.96 31.27 10.77
CA LEU A 10 49.72 29.89 10.33
C LEU A 10 48.67 29.16 11.20
N SER A 11 48.62 29.46 12.50
CA SER A 11 47.59 28.93 13.40
C SER A 11 46.19 29.49 13.13
N LEU A 12 46.09 30.73 12.65
CA LEU A 12 44.80 31.36 12.33
C LEU A 12 44.20 30.81 11.01
N LEU A 13 45.06 30.49 10.03
CA LEU A 13 44.63 29.88 8.76
C LEU A 13 44.21 28.42 8.92
N LEU A 14 44.88 27.64 9.78
CA LEU A 14 44.51 26.24 10.03
C LEU A 14 43.23 26.09 10.87
N ALA A 15 42.93 27.07 11.73
CA ALA A 15 41.66 27.11 12.48
C ALA A 15 40.44 27.42 11.58
N LEU A 16 40.65 28.05 10.43
CA LEU A 16 39.58 28.34 9.47
C LEU A 16 39.26 27.14 8.55
N LEU A 17 40.21 26.22 8.34
CA LEU A 17 40.00 24.99 7.56
C LEU A 17 39.40 23.84 8.37
N LEU A 18 39.35 23.95 9.71
CA LEU A 18 38.72 22.97 10.61
C LEU A 18 37.39 23.46 11.17
N ALA A 19 36.80 24.53 10.60
CA ALA A 19 35.42 24.85 10.88
C ALA A 19 34.58 23.64 10.46
N PRO A 20 33.89 22.95 11.40
CA PRO A 20 33.02 21.86 11.02
C PRO A 20 31.94 22.50 10.15
N THR A 21 31.95 22.17 8.86
CA THR A 21 30.77 22.30 8.02
C THR A 21 29.76 21.38 8.65
N THR A 22 29.03 21.91 9.63
CA THR A 22 27.76 21.37 10.05
C THR A 22 26.87 21.51 8.83
N ALA A 23 26.99 20.53 7.92
CA ALA A 23 25.95 20.24 6.96
C ALA A 23 24.75 19.92 7.83
N THR A 24 23.96 20.94 8.13
CA THR A 24 22.59 20.78 8.56
C THR A 24 21.96 20.01 7.42
N ALA A 25 21.92 18.68 7.53
CA ALA A 25 20.92 17.91 6.85
C ALA A 25 19.61 18.53 7.30
N GLN A 26 19.08 19.46 6.49
CA GLN A 26 17.70 19.86 6.62
C GLN A 26 16.95 18.55 6.48
N ALA A 27 16.49 18.02 7.62
CA ALA A 27 15.45 17.02 7.63
C ALA A 27 14.36 17.63 6.75
N GLN A 28 14.19 17.06 5.56
CA GLN A 28 13.10 17.42 4.69
C GLN A 28 11.85 17.27 5.55
N SER A 29 11.15 18.37 5.80
CA SER A 29 9.92 18.33 6.59
C SER A 29 9.07 17.20 6.04
N ASP A 30 8.58 16.32 6.91
CA ASP A 30 7.76 15.14 6.61
C ASP A 30 6.39 15.51 6.00
N ASP A 31 6.21 16.79 5.64
CA ASP A 31 4.93 17.47 5.47
C ASP A 31 4.22 17.17 4.16
N ASP A 32 4.68 16.23 3.31
CA ASP A 32 3.86 15.71 2.19
C ASP A 32 4.54 14.53 1.45
N LEU A 33 4.91 13.45 2.16
CA LEU A 33 5.24 12.20 1.45
C LEU A 33 3.96 11.63 0.80
N PRO A 34 4.01 11.19 -0.47
CA PRO A 34 2.90 10.50 -1.12
C PRO A 34 2.33 9.37 -0.26
N ILE A 35 1.04 9.41 0.04
CA ILE A 35 0.39 8.35 0.81
C ILE A 35 0.17 7.14 -0.09
N PHE A 36 0.65 5.99 0.37
CA PHE A 36 0.22 4.68 -0.11
C PHE A 36 -0.76 4.11 0.90
N ASP A 37 -2.02 3.96 0.50
CA ASP A 37 -2.97 3.26 1.34
C ASP A 37 -2.82 1.75 1.10
N ALA A 38 -2.35 1.05 2.13
CA ALA A 38 -2.05 -0.37 2.08
C ALA A 38 -3.31 -1.25 2.23
N HIS A 39 -4.49 -0.69 2.51
CA HIS A 39 -5.70 -1.48 2.66
C HIS A 39 -7.00 -0.67 2.51
N ILE A 40 -7.63 -0.74 1.33
CA ILE A 40 -8.95 -0.14 1.08
C ILE A 40 -9.95 -1.20 0.62
N HIS A 41 -11.20 -1.02 1.04
CA HIS A 41 -12.36 -1.73 0.52
C HIS A 41 -13.28 -0.79 -0.27
N TYR A 42 -13.64 -1.19 -1.50
CA TYR A 42 -14.74 -0.60 -2.27
C TYR A 42 -15.84 -1.63 -2.50
N ASN A 43 -16.40 -2.08 -1.38
CA ASN A 43 -17.41 -3.12 -1.30
C ASN A 43 -18.76 -2.68 -1.90
N ARG A 44 -19.65 -3.66 -2.13
CA ARG A 44 -20.98 -3.44 -2.76
C ARG A 44 -21.84 -2.38 -2.07
N ASP A 45 -21.74 -2.26 -0.75
CA ASP A 45 -22.47 -1.28 0.06
C ASP A 45 -22.05 0.16 -0.24
N ALA A 46 -20.83 0.39 -0.74
CA ALA A 46 -20.36 1.71 -1.14
C ALA A 46 -20.94 2.20 -2.48
N TRP A 47 -21.35 1.29 -3.38
CA TRP A 47 -21.64 1.62 -4.77
C TRP A 47 -22.89 2.51 -4.96
N GLY A 48 -23.81 2.51 -3.99
CA GLY A 48 -24.98 3.40 -3.99
C GLY A 48 -24.68 4.81 -3.49
N LEU A 49 -23.54 5.01 -2.83
CA LEU A 49 -23.14 6.28 -2.22
C LEU A 49 -22.03 6.98 -3.00
N TYR A 50 -21.13 6.19 -3.57
CA TYR A 50 -19.97 6.66 -4.30
C TYR A 50 -19.89 5.91 -5.63
N SER A 51 -19.78 6.64 -6.73
CA SER A 51 -19.34 6.07 -8.00
C SER A 51 -17.84 5.76 -7.96
N VAL A 52 -17.34 5.09 -9.00
CA VAL A 52 -15.89 4.85 -9.17
C VAL A 52 -15.12 6.17 -9.22
N ASP A 53 -15.64 7.18 -9.92
CA ASP A 53 -15.00 8.48 -10.01
C ASP A 53 -15.04 9.23 -8.65
N ASP A 54 -16.12 9.10 -7.88
CA ASP A 54 -16.21 9.68 -6.53
C ASP A 54 -15.18 9.06 -5.58
N ALA A 55 -15.02 7.73 -5.63
CA ALA A 55 -14.03 7.02 -4.85
C ALA A 55 -12.60 7.46 -5.21
N LEU A 56 -12.29 7.60 -6.50
CA LEU A 56 -10.97 8.08 -6.94
C LEU A 56 -10.72 9.54 -6.54
N ALA A 57 -11.75 10.39 -6.56
CA ALA A 57 -11.67 11.77 -6.11
C ALA A 57 -11.51 11.89 -4.59
N LEU A 58 -12.07 10.95 -3.82
CA LEU A 58 -11.81 10.84 -2.38
C LEU A 58 -10.34 10.54 -2.11
N LEU A 59 -9.75 9.61 -2.87
CA LEU A 59 -8.32 9.32 -2.77
C LEU A 59 -7.47 10.55 -3.11
N ASP A 60 -7.88 11.38 -4.08
CA ASP A 60 -7.17 12.62 -4.42
C ASP A 60 -7.21 13.63 -3.27
N ARG A 61 -8.39 13.85 -2.70
CA ARG A 61 -8.56 14.75 -1.55
C ARG A 61 -7.79 14.27 -0.32
N ALA A 62 -7.62 12.96 -0.16
CA ALA A 62 -6.86 12.36 0.91
C ALA A 62 -5.34 12.27 0.63
N GLY A 63 -4.85 12.73 -0.53
CA GLY A 63 -3.43 12.64 -0.89
C GLY A 63 -2.93 11.21 -1.19
N VAL A 64 -3.83 10.23 -1.35
CA VAL A 64 -3.50 8.82 -1.60
C VAL A 64 -3.09 8.63 -3.05
N ARG A 65 -1.80 8.42 -3.30
CA ARG A 65 -1.23 8.30 -4.64
C ARG A 65 -1.29 6.89 -5.22
N LYS A 66 -1.33 5.87 -4.37
CA LYS A 66 -1.57 4.48 -4.73
C LYS A 66 -2.36 3.78 -3.63
N ALA A 67 -3.19 2.82 -4.01
CA ALA A 67 -4.09 2.12 -3.11
C ALA A 67 -4.05 0.61 -3.37
N PHE A 68 -3.85 -0.19 -2.33
CA PHE A 68 -4.04 -1.63 -2.38
C PHE A 68 -5.49 -1.96 -2.01
N VAL A 69 -6.23 -2.48 -2.98
CA VAL A 69 -7.70 -2.56 -2.89
C VAL A 69 -8.15 -4.02 -2.92
N SER A 70 -8.98 -4.38 -1.95
CA SER A 70 -9.70 -5.67 -1.90
C SER A 70 -11.18 -5.39 -1.72
N SER A 71 -12.06 -5.96 -2.54
CA SER A 71 -13.50 -5.63 -2.48
C SER A 71 -14.35 -6.89 -2.38
N THR A 72 -15.48 -6.77 -1.70
CA THR A 72 -16.52 -7.80 -1.59
C THR A 72 -17.80 -7.28 -2.27
N PRO A 73 -18.19 -7.81 -3.44
CA PRO A 73 -17.44 -8.74 -4.28
C PRO A 73 -16.22 -8.07 -4.93
N ASP A 74 -15.35 -8.91 -5.51
CA ASP A 74 -14.10 -8.52 -6.18
C ASP A 74 -14.29 -7.49 -7.30
N GLN A 75 -15.50 -7.45 -7.88
CA GLN A 75 -15.92 -6.47 -8.89
C GLN A 75 -15.63 -5.02 -8.49
N GLY A 76 -15.70 -4.66 -7.20
CA GLY A 76 -15.36 -3.30 -6.73
C GLY A 76 -13.91 -2.93 -7.05
N THR A 77 -12.98 -3.84 -6.77
CA THR A 77 -11.56 -3.69 -7.06
C THR A 77 -11.32 -3.60 -8.56
N LEU A 78 -11.97 -4.46 -9.34
CA LEU A 78 -11.82 -4.48 -10.80
C LEU A 78 -12.34 -3.19 -11.46
N MET A 79 -13.48 -2.66 -11.02
CA MET A 79 -13.99 -1.38 -11.53
C MET A 79 -13.01 -0.22 -11.27
N LEU A 80 -12.45 -0.15 -10.06
CA LEU A 80 -11.44 0.86 -9.72
C LEU A 80 -10.15 0.68 -10.53
N TRP A 81 -9.66 -0.55 -10.63
CA TRP A 81 -8.44 -0.88 -11.38
C TRP A 81 -8.58 -0.59 -12.88
N GLN A 82 -9.69 -0.98 -13.50
CA GLN A 82 -9.95 -0.68 -14.92
C GLN A 82 -10.00 0.82 -15.18
N ARG A 83 -10.50 1.61 -14.21
CA ARG A 83 -10.60 3.07 -14.34
C ARG A 83 -9.26 3.80 -14.09
N ALA A 84 -8.41 3.26 -13.23
CA ALA A 84 -7.13 3.87 -12.82
C ALA A 84 -6.02 2.83 -12.54
N PRO A 85 -5.54 2.10 -13.58
CA PRO A 85 -4.66 0.94 -13.40
C PRO A 85 -3.28 1.26 -12.82
N GLU A 86 -2.79 2.49 -12.99
CA GLU A 86 -1.52 2.96 -12.42
C GLU A 86 -1.60 3.29 -10.92
N ARG A 87 -2.82 3.51 -10.41
CA ARG A 87 -3.11 3.94 -9.04
C ARG A 87 -3.56 2.79 -8.16
N ILE A 88 -4.41 1.93 -8.70
CA ILE A 88 -5.10 0.88 -7.96
C ILE A 88 -4.33 -0.42 -8.13
N ILE A 89 -3.89 -0.99 -7.02
CA ILE A 89 -3.20 -2.27 -6.97
C ILE A 89 -4.22 -3.31 -6.49
N PRO A 90 -4.67 -4.24 -7.36
CA PRO A 90 -5.70 -5.19 -7.00
C PRO A 90 -5.17 -6.29 -6.06
N SER A 91 -5.91 -6.55 -4.99
CA SER A 91 -5.79 -7.72 -4.12
C SER A 91 -6.95 -8.66 -4.40
N LEU A 92 -6.66 -9.94 -4.63
CA LEU A 92 -7.69 -10.94 -4.92
C LEU A 92 -8.51 -11.22 -3.65
N ARG A 93 -9.83 -10.96 -3.71
CA ARG A 93 -10.75 -11.31 -2.62
C ARG A 93 -11.25 -12.75 -2.76
N LEU A 94 -11.17 -13.51 -1.67
CA LEU A 94 -11.59 -14.92 -1.63
C LEU A 94 -13.11 -15.10 -1.49
N TYR A 95 -13.87 -14.03 -1.24
CA TYR A 95 -15.32 -14.06 -1.01
C TYR A 95 -16.10 -13.52 -2.21
N ARG A 96 -17.25 -14.13 -2.50
CA ARG A 96 -18.26 -13.55 -3.40
C ARG A 96 -19.13 -12.55 -2.63
N SER A 97 -19.39 -12.83 -1.35
CA SER A 97 -20.22 -12.00 -0.47
C SER A 97 -19.76 -12.05 0.98
N SER A 98 -20.29 -11.16 1.83
CA SER A 98 -20.02 -11.20 3.28
C SER A 98 -20.47 -12.50 3.95
N ALA A 99 -21.42 -13.24 3.35
CA ALA A 99 -21.87 -14.53 3.87
C ALA A 99 -20.78 -15.62 3.76
N ASP A 100 -19.83 -15.49 2.84
CA ASP A 100 -18.77 -16.48 2.64
C ASP A 100 -17.69 -16.43 3.74
N GLN A 101 -17.62 -15.35 4.55
CA GLN A 101 -16.54 -15.12 5.53
C GLN A 101 -16.32 -16.30 6.48
N ALA A 102 -17.39 -16.95 6.93
CA ALA A 102 -17.32 -18.06 7.89
C ALA A 102 -17.13 -19.43 7.23
N THR A 103 -17.39 -19.56 5.93
CA THR A 103 -17.54 -20.85 5.25
C THR A 103 -16.62 -21.05 4.06
N TRP A 104 -15.96 -19.99 3.55
CA TRP A 104 -15.15 -20.03 2.33
C TRP A 104 -14.08 -21.12 2.35
N THR A 105 -13.55 -21.45 3.53
CA THR A 105 -12.44 -22.39 3.67
C THR A 105 -12.79 -23.82 3.23
N ARG A 106 -14.08 -24.17 3.18
CA ARG A 106 -14.61 -25.51 2.88
C ARG A 106 -15.56 -25.55 1.69
N ASP A 107 -15.71 -24.44 0.96
CA ASP A 107 -16.62 -24.35 -0.17
C ASP A 107 -15.85 -24.60 -1.48
N ASP A 108 -15.99 -25.81 -2.02
CA ASP A 108 -15.34 -26.23 -3.26
C ASP A 108 -15.73 -25.35 -4.47
N SER A 109 -16.94 -24.76 -4.46
CA SER A 109 -17.35 -23.85 -5.52
C SER A 109 -16.53 -22.56 -5.53
N LEU A 110 -16.13 -22.08 -4.35
CA LEU A 110 -15.24 -20.92 -4.24
C LEU A 110 -13.83 -21.23 -4.72
N LEU A 111 -13.33 -22.45 -4.51
CA LEU A 111 -11.99 -22.83 -4.97
C LEU A 111 -11.86 -22.72 -6.49
N ALA A 112 -12.83 -23.23 -7.24
CA ALA A 112 -12.86 -23.12 -8.69
C ALA A 112 -12.85 -21.64 -9.14
N ASP A 113 -13.73 -20.82 -8.55
CA ASP A 113 -13.81 -19.38 -8.83
C ASP A 113 -12.50 -18.63 -8.49
N ILE A 114 -11.81 -19.02 -7.41
CA ILE A 114 -10.52 -18.45 -7.01
C ILE A 114 -9.43 -18.83 -8.02
N GLN A 115 -9.36 -20.11 -8.40
CA GLN A 115 -8.36 -20.60 -9.36
C GLN A 115 -8.51 -19.95 -10.73
N GLU A 116 -9.75 -19.77 -11.22
CA GLU A 116 -10.01 -19.05 -12.47
C GLU A 116 -9.51 -17.61 -12.39
N ARG A 117 -9.78 -16.89 -11.29
CA ARG A 117 -9.32 -15.51 -11.11
C ARG A 117 -7.81 -15.41 -10.96
N LEU A 118 -7.16 -16.36 -10.29
CA LEU A 118 -5.69 -16.43 -10.21
C LEU A 118 -5.03 -16.66 -11.57
N GLN A 119 -5.74 -17.31 -12.51
CA GLN A 119 -5.27 -17.56 -13.88
C GLN A 119 -5.68 -16.46 -14.87
N SER A 120 -6.48 -15.48 -14.44
CA SER A 120 -6.90 -14.37 -15.29
C SER A 120 -5.77 -13.36 -15.56
N ASP A 121 -5.95 -12.52 -16.57
CA ASP A 121 -5.00 -11.46 -16.92
C ASP A 121 -5.00 -10.27 -15.92
N VAL A 122 -5.80 -10.32 -14.86
CA VAL A 122 -5.81 -9.27 -13.83
C VAL A 122 -4.49 -9.36 -13.03
N PRO A 123 -3.73 -8.25 -12.91
CA PRO A 123 -2.42 -8.26 -12.28
C PRO A 123 -2.53 -8.17 -10.75
N TYR A 124 -3.20 -9.14 -10.12
CA TYR A 124 -3.30 -9.22 -8.66
C TYR A 124 -1.91 -9.18 -8.01
N ARG A 125 -1.73 -8.33 -7.00
CA ARG A 125 -0.46 -8.20 -6.24
C ARG A 125 -0.57 -8.68 -4.80
N GLY A 126 -1.67 -9.32 -4.45
CA GLY A 126 -1.82 -10.08 -3.21
C GLY A 126 -3.18 -10.76 -3.11
N ILE A 127 -3.39 -11.46 -2.01
CA ILE A 127 -4.61 -12.20 -1.69
C ILE A 127 -5.10 -11.73 -0.32
N GLY A 128 -6.39 -11.46 -0.24
CA GLY A 128 -7.06 -11.01 0.98
C GLY A 128 -7.81 -9.70 0.76
N GLU A 129 -8.43 -9.13 1.79
CA GLU A 129 -8.52 -9.66 3.17
C GLU A 129 -9.21 -11.04 3.21
N PHE A 130 -8.95 -11.85 4.23
CA PHE A 130 -9.78 -12.99 4.61
C PHE A 130 -9.66 -13.26 6.11
N HIS A 131 -10.65 -13.98 6.61
CA HIS A 131 -10.76 -14.48 7.96
C HIS A 131 -10.49 -15.98 7.96
N LEU A 132 -9.56 -16.42 8.79
CA LEU A 132 -9.25 -17.82 9.00
C LEU A 132 -9.39 -18.12 10.48
N PHE A 133 -10.44 -18.83 10.85
CA PHE A 133 -10.72 -19.18 12.26
C PHE A 133 -9.95 -20.44 12.69
N THR A 134 -9.83 -20.66 13.99
CA THR A 134 -9.16 -21.83 14.57
C THR A 134 -9.69 -23.13 13.95
N GLY A 135 -8.77 -24.01 13.53
CA GLY A 135 -9.09 -25.30 12.93
C GLY A 135 -9.48 -25.26 11.45
N GLN A 136 -9.46 -24.08 10.80
CA GLN A 136 -9.83 -23.96 9.38
C GLN A 136 -8.65 -24.01 8.41
N SER A 137 -7.41 -23.95 8.90
CA SER A 137 -6.20 -23.94 8.06
C SER A 137 -6.02 -25.22 7.24
N ASP A 138 -6.55 -26.34 7.73
CA ASP A 138 -6.45 -27.64 7.08
C ASP A 138 -7.64 -27.94 6.14
N ASN A 139 -8.58 -27.00 6.01
CA ASN A 139 -9.69 -27.15 5.08
C ASN A 139 -9.20 -27.07 3.63
N ILE A 140 -10.04 -27.53 2.70
CA ILE A 140 -9.68 -27.72 1.30
C ILE A 140 -9.21 -26.43 0.60
N VAL A 141 -9.85 -25.27 0.83
CA VAL A 141 -9.52 -24.05 0.08
C VAL A 141 -8.17 -23.46 0.49
N PRO A 142 -7.88 -23.18 1.79
CA PRO A 142 -6.56 -22.65 2.18
C PRO A 142 -5.37 -23.53 1.81
N ARG A 143 -5.57 -24.85 1.69
CA ARG A 143 -4.54 -25.81 1.31
C ARG A 143 -4.28 -25.88 -0.20
N ALA A 144 -5.18 -25.33 -1.01
CA ALA A 144 -5.18 -25.43 -2.46
C ALA A 144 -4.86 -24.12 -3.20
N ILE A 145 -4.75 -23.00 -2.46
CA ILE A 145 -4.38 -21.67 -2.98
C ILE A 145 -2.92 -21.33 -2.71
#